data_AF-A0A0K0G2F4-F1
#
_entry.id   AF-A0A0K0G2F4-F1
#
_cell.length_a   1.000
_cell.length_b   1.000
_cell.length_c   1.000
_cell.angle_alpha   90.00
_cell.angle_beta   90.00
_cell.angle_gamma   90.00
#
_symmetry.space_group_name_H-M   'P 1'
#
loop_
_entity.id
_entity.type
_entity.pdbx_description
1 polymer ?
#
loop_
_entity_poly.entity_id
_entity_poly.type
_entity_poly.pdbx_seq_one_letter_code
_entity_poly.pdbx_strand_id
1 'polypeptide(L)' 'MFRDGLKESKESMIKIVDFKVDVVKEMLDYIYTDEAPNLKEMANEVLTIADRYGLGGLKSMAIKHL' A
#
# COMPACT_ATOMS: atom_id res chain seq x y z
N MET A 1 6.44 12.55 9.25
CA MET A 1 6.27 12.29 10.69
C MET A 1 5.65 10.92 10.87
N PHE A 2 6.47 9.89 11.06
CA PHE A 2 5.99 8.59 11.55
C PHE A 2 5.86 8.74 13.06
N ARG A 3 4.62 8.86 13.56
CA ARG A 3 4.33 9.06 14.97
C ARG A 3 4.73 7.81 15.76
N ASP A 4 5.67 8.01 16.67
CA ASP A 4 6.06 7.13 17.77
C ASP A 4 4.80 6.55 18.44
N GLY A 5 4.61 5.22 18.37
CA GLY A 5 3.49 4.57 19.06
C GLY A 5 3.03 3.20 18.56
N LEU A 6 3.45 2.77 17.37
CA LEU A 6 3.17 1.41 16.88
C LEU A 6 4.37 0.50 17.18
N LYS A 7 4.14 -0.74 17.64
CA LYS A 7 5.20 -1.74 17.90
C LYS A 7 6.14 -1.93 16.69
N GLU A 8 5.63 -1.73 15.48
CA GLU A 8 6.38 -1.79 14.23
C GLU A 8 7.49 -0.72 14.13
N SER A 9 7.37 0.41 14.85
CA SER A 9 8.43 1.43 14.92
C SER A 9 9.64 0.97 15.73
N LYS A 10 9.51 -0.01 16.63
CA LYS A 10 10.63 -0.55 17.41
C LYS A 10 11.38 -1.67 16.68
N GLU A 11 10.71 -2.40 15.79
CA GLU A 11 11.32 -3.52 15.05
C GLU A 11 11.66 -3.15 13.60
N SER A 12 11.27 -1.96 13.12
CA SER A 12 11.45 -1.50 11.73
C SER A 12 10.92 -2.49 10.67
N MET A 13 10.03 -3.39 11.08
CA MET A 13 9.46 -4.47 10.27
C MET A 13 7.94 -4.40 10.34
N ILE A 14 7.32 -4.29 9.17
CA ILE A 14 5.87 -4.35 8.98
C ILE A 14 5.57 -5.77 8.50
N LYS A 15 4.81 -6.54 9.29
CA LYS A 15 4.47 -7.92 8.94
C LYS A 15 3.14 -7.96 8.20
N ILE A 16 3.21 -8.09 6.89
CA ILE A 16 2.04 -8.14 6.01
C ILE A 16 1.74 -9.61 5.68
N VAL A 17 0.65 -10.15 6.24
CA VAL A 17 0.32 -11.59 6.13
C VAL A 17 -0.90 -11.84 5.22
N ASP A 18 -1.69 -10.79 4.99
CA ASP A 18 -3.05 -10.86 4.43
C ASP A 18 -3.11 -10.36 2.97
N PHE A 19 -1.97 -9.92 2.42
CA PHE A 19 -1.86 -9.42 1.07
C PHE A 19 -0.79 -10.17 0.28
N LYS A 20 -1.01 -10.29 -1.03
CA LYS A 20 0.00 -10.84 -1.94
C LYS A 20 1.23 -9.93 -1.99
N VAL A 21 2.39 -10.56 -2.20
CA VAL A 21 3.68 -9.86 -2.33
C VAL A 21 3.64 -8.83 -3.46
N ASP A 22 2.93 -9.12 -4.56
CA ASP A 22 2.78 -8.20 -5.69
C ASP A 22 2.03 -6.92 -5.31
N VAL A 23 0.97 -7.03 -4.51
CA VAL A 23 0.18 -5.89 -4.00
C VAL A 23 1.03 -5.01 -3.07
N VAL A 24 1.83 -5.65 -2.20
CA VAL A 24 2.77 -4.94 -1.31
C VAL A 24 3.88 -4.27 -2.11
N LYS A 25 4.40 -4.93 -3.15
CA LYS A 25 5.37 -4.35 -4.07
C LYS A 25 4.82 -3.11 -4.74
N GLU A 26 3.58 -3.14 -5.22
CA GLU A 26 2.97 -1.98 -5.86
C GLU A 26 2.78 -0.82 -4.89
N MET A 27 2.37 -1.12 -3.65
CA MET A 27 2.29 -0.11 -2.60
C MET A 27 3.66 0.55 -2.37
N LEU A 28 4.73 -0.25 -2.30
CA LEU A 28 6.10 0.25 -2.17
C LEU A 28 6.52 1.06 -3.40
N ASP A 29 6.25 0.55 -4.60
CA ASP A 29 6.57 1.23 -5.86
C ASP A 29 5.92 2.62 -5.89
N TYR A 30 4.64 2.70 -5.54
CA TYR A 30 3.93 3.98 -5.41
C TYR A 30 4.54 4.91 -4.36
N ILE A 31 4.92 4.39 -3.18
CA ILE A 31 5.55 5.22 -2.13
C ILE A 31 6.88 5.84 -2.62
N TYR A 32 7.62 5.13 -3.47
CA TYR A 32 8.95 5.56 -3.93
C TYR A 32 8.96 6.24 -5.31
N THR A 33 7.97 5.98 -6.17
CA THR A 33 7.93 6.44 -7.56
C THR A 33 6.69 7.28 -7.88
N ASP A 34 5.68 7.29 -7.01
CA ASP A 34 4.33 7.82 -7.25
C ASP A 34 3.58 7.11 -8.41
N GLU A 35 4.12 6.00 -8.92
CA GLU A 35 3.55 5.20 -10.00
C GLU A 35 3.12 3.81 -9.49
N ALA A 36 2.08 3.24 -10.11
CA ALA A 36 1.55 1.93 -9.76
C ALA A 36 1.08 1.19 -11.04
N PRO A 37 2.02 0.66 -11.84
CA PRO A 37 1.71 0.14 -13.18
C PRO A 37 0.85 -1.14 -13.19
N ASN A 38 0.97 -2.04 -12.19
CA ASN A 38 0.19 -3.28 -12.12
C ASN A 38 -1.13 -3.11 -11.35
N LEU A 39 -1.44 -1.89 -10.90
CA LEU A 39 -2.62 -1.58 -10.10
C LEU A 39 -3.90 -1.98 -10.82
N LYS A 40 -3.90 -1.93 -12.15
CA LYS A 40 -5.07 -2.28 -12.96
C LYS A 40 -5.45 -3.76 -12.87
N GLU A 41 -4.50 -4.66 -12.65
CA GLU A 41 -4.77 -6.11 -12.53
C GLU A 41 -5.20 -6.50 -11.11
N MET A 42 -4.84 -5.69 -10.11
CA MET A 42 -5.09 -5.96 -8.70
C MET A 42 -5.75 -4.78 -7.98
N ALA A 43 -6.57 -4.01 -8.69
CA ALA A 43 -7.16 -2.76 -8.21
C ALA A 43 -7.94 -2.94 -6.90
N ASN A 44 -8.68 -4.04 -6.75
CA ASN A 44 -9.40 -4.37 -5.52
C ASN A 44 -8.46 -4.61 -4.31
N GLU A 45 -7.37 -5.36 -4.51
CA GLU A 45 -6.42 -5.65 -3.43
C GLU A 45 -5.57 -4.42 -3.09
N VAL A 46 -5.14 -3.67 -4.11
CA VAL A 46 -4.42 -2.39 -3.96
C VAL A 46 -5.30 -1.35 -3.28
N LEU A 47 -6.60 -1.32 -3.56
CA LEU A 47 -7.54 -0.46 -2.84
C LEU A 47 -7.58 -0.81 -1.35
N THR A 48 -7.63 -2.11 -1.04
CA THR A 48 -7.73 -2.60 0.33
C THR A 48 -6.46 -2.28 1.13
N ILE A 49 -5.27 -2.47 0.55
CA ILE A 49 -4.01 -2.10 1.21
C ILE A 49 -3.86 -0.59 1.34
N ALA A 50 -4.23 0.18 0.30
CA ALA A 50 -4.18 1.64 0.33
C ALA A 50 -5.10 2.22 1.41
N ASP A 51 -6.29 1.64 1.58
CA ASP A 51 -7.20 2.01 2.66
C ASP A 51 -6.63 1.64 4.05
N ARG A 52 -6.10 0.42 4.20
CA ARG A 52 -5.52 -0.07 5.46
C ARG A 52 -4.34 0.77 5.95
N TYR A 53 -3.49 1.25 5.04
CA TYR A 53 -2.30 2.04 5.36
C TYR A 53 -2.50 3.56 5.17
N GLY A 54 -3.71 4.01 4.80
CA GLY A 54 -4.02 5.42 4.67
C GLY A 54 -3.35 6.12 3.48
N LEU A 55 -3.02 5.40 2.42
CA LEU A 55 -2.43 5.94 1.19
C LEU A 55 -3.53 6.53 0.28
N GLY A 56 -3.93 7.77 0.56
CA GLY A 56 -5.03 8.42 -0.16
C GLY A 56 -4.83 8.56 -1.68
N GLY A 57 -3.59 8.78 -2.12
CA GLY A 57 -3.25 8.87 -3.55
C GLY A 57 -3.39 7.52 -4.27
N LEU A 58 -2.77 6.47 -3.71
CA LEU A 58 -2.91 5.09 -4.21
C LEU A 58 -4.36 4.62 -4.21
N LYS A 59 -5.12 4.94 -3.15
CA LYS A 59 -6.56 4.65 -3.05
C LYS A 59 -7.33 5.30 -4.20
N SER A 60 -7.07 6.57 -4.48
CA SER A 60 -7.76 7.30 -5.56
C SER A 60 -7.41 6.73 -6.94
N MET A 61 -6.16 6.31 -7.15
CA MET A 61 -5.75 5.61 -8.38
C MET A 61 -6.46 4.26 -8.51
N ALA A 62 -6.51 3.47 -7.43
CA ALA A 62 -7.20 2.18 -7.41
C ALA A 62 -8.69 2.32 -7.74
N ILE A 63 -9.39 3.30 -7.15
CA ILE A 63 -10.81 3.59 -7.44
C ILE A 63 -11.00 3.98 -8.92
N LYS A 64 -10.07 4.73 -9.50
CA LYS A 64 -10.15 5.18 -10.90
C LYS A 64 -9.99 4.03 -11.90
N HIS A 65 -9.38 2.92 -11.48
CA HIS A 65 -9.09 1.75 -12.30
C HIS A 65 -9.96 0.53 -11.97
N LEU A 66 -10.95 0.69 -11.07
CA LEU A 66 -12.02 -0.28 -10.76
C LEU A 66 -13.20 -0.14 -11.72
#